data_AF-A0A9C6WTL2-F1
#
_entry.id   AF-A0A9C6WTL2-F1
#
_cell.length_a   1.000
_cell.length_b   1.000
_cell.length_c   1.000
_cell.angle_alpha   90.00
_cell.angle_beta   90.00
_cell.angle_gamma   90.00
#
_symmetry.space_group_name_H-M   'P 1'
#
loop_
_entity.id
_entity.type
_entity.pdbx_description
1 polymer ?
#
loop_
_entity_poly.entity_id
_entity_poly.type
_entity_poly.pdbx_seq_one_letter_code
_entity_poly.pdbx_strand_id
1 'polypeptide(L)'
;MEGIPIGRKLNILAHGSYHELVKRLENMFDTTILWGTEMDEVVVQPGERCHVFTYEDDGGDLVMIGDVPWDLFPPVKRLKITRVDTFTTF
;
A
#
# COMPACT_ATOMS: atom_id res chain seq x y z
N MET A 1 0.35 16.59 -1.56
CA MET A 1 1.53 15.84 -2.05
C MET A 1 1.19 15.25 -3.42
N GLU A 2 1.77 15.79 -4.49
CA GLU A 2 1.57 15.28 -5.86
C GLU A 2 2.31 13.95 -6.01
N GLY A 3 1.56 12.85 -6.04
CA GLY A 3 2.03 11.58 -6.57
C GLY A 3 1.75 11.49 -8.07
N ILE A 4 2.42 10.58 -8.76
CA ILE A 4 2.11 10.29 -10.17
C ILE A 4 0.80 9.47 -10.19
N PRO A 5 -0.30 9.98 -10.78
CA PRO A 5 -1.53 9.20 -10.87
C PRO A 5 -1.30 8.01 -11.81
N ILE A 6 -1.33 6.82 -11.24
CA ILE A 6 -1.20 5.57 -12.01
C ILE A 6 -2.60 5.18 -12.49
N GLY A 7 -2.90 5.44 -13.76
CA GLY A 7 -4.19 5.14 -14.40
C GLY A 7 -4.43 3.64 -14.65
N ARG A 8 -4.06 2.75 -13.71
CA ARG A 8 -4.28 1.31 -13.83
C ARG A 8 -5.43 0.85 -12.95
N LYS A 9 -6.40 0.17 -13.56
CA LYS A 9 -7.43 -0.55 -12.82
C LYS A 9 -6.82 -1.84 -12.28
N LEU A 10 -6.83 -2.00 -10.96
CA LEU A 10 -6.38 -3.20 -10.28
C LEU A 10 -7.62 -3.97 -9.81
N ASN A 11 -7.76 -5.23 -10.22
CA ASN A 11 -8.81 -6.09 -9.69
C ASN A 11 -8.31 -6.75 -8.40
N ILE A 12 -8.67 -6.17 -7.26
CA ILE A 12 -8.29 -6.65 -5.94
C ILE A 12 -8.84 -8.06 -5.70
N LEU A 13 -10.06 -8.34 -6.17
CA LEU A 13 -10.73 -9.65 -6.04
C LEU A 13 -10.09 -10.76 -6.88
N ALA A 14 -9.16 -10.43 -7.78
CA ALA A 14 -8.39 -11.43 -8.52
C ALA A 14 -7.26 -12.05 -7.69
N HIS A 15 -7.05 -11.57 -6.46
CA HIS A 15 -6.01 -12.02 -5.53
C HIS A 15 -6.63 -12.78 -4.36
N GLY A 16 -5.91 -13.78 -3.84
CA GLY A 16 -6.36 -14.58 -2.69
C GLY A 16 -5.91 -14.04 -1.34
N SER A 17 -5.03 -13.03 -1.32
CA SER A 17 -4.51 -12.41 -0.10
C SER A 17 -3.84 -11.06 -0.37
N TYR A 18 -3.61 -10.27 0.68
CA TYR A 18 -2.78 -9.07 0.61
C TYR A 18 -1.36 -9.37 0.11
N HIS A 19 -0.77 -10.50 0.53
CA HIS A 19 0.58 -10.88 0.11
C HIS A 19 0.68 -11.03 -1.41
N GLU A 20 -0.29 -11.68 -2.06
CA GLU A 20 -0.30 -11.80 -3.53
C GLU A 20 -0.50 -10.46 -4.24
N LEU A 21 -1.40 -9.63 -3.70
CA LEU A 21 -1.68 -8.29 -4.23
C LEU A 21 -0.44 -7.41 -4.19
N VAL A 22 0.21 -7.35 -3.02
CA VAL A 22 1.41 -6.55 -2.77
C VAL A 22 2.55 -7.06 -3.64
N LYS A 23 2.83 -8.36 -3.63
CA LYS A 23 3.90 -8.96 -4.46
C LYS A 23 3.71 -8.68 -5.95
N ARG A 24 2.47 -8.62 -6.43
CA ARG A 24 2.19 -8.23 -7.82
C ARG A 24 2.51 -6.75 -8.05
N LEU A 25 2.14 -5.87 -7.12
CA LEU A 25 2.43 -4.44 -7.21
C LEU A 25 3.94 -4.18 -7.15
N GLU A 26 4.66 -4.85 -6.26
CA GLU A 26 6.12 -4.77 -6.16
C GLU A 26 6.77 -5.14 -7.49
N ASN A 27 6.36 -6.25 -8.10
CA ASN A 27 6.85 -6.67 -9.42
C ASN A 27 6.45 -5.70 -10.55
N MET A 28 5.30 -5.03 -10.44
CA MET A 28 4.84 -4.08 -11.46
C MET A 28 5.58 -2.75 -11.42
N PHE A 29 6.02 -2.33 -10.23
CA PHE A 29 6.67 -1.03 -10.00
C PHE A 29 8.16 -1.12 -9.68
N ASP A 30 8.72 -2.34 -9.62
CA ASP A 30 10.11 -2.62 -9.28
C ASP A 30 10.51 -1.93 -7.95
N THR A 31 9.68 -2.14 -6.92
CA THR A 31 9.81 -1.46 -5.63
C THR A 31 9.33 -2.33 -4.48
N THR A 32 9.84 -2.06 -3.28
CA THR A 32 9.40 -2.70 -2.04
C THR A 32 8.21 -1.95 -1.45
N ILE A 33 7.15 -2.68 -1.14
CA ILE A 33 5.91 -2.13 -0.60
C ILE A 33 5.63 -2.75 0.76
N LEU A 34 5.73 -1.92 1.79
CA LEU A 34 5.43 -2.25 3.17
C LEU A 34 3.92 -2.11 3.44
N TRP A 35 3.38 -3.05 4.21
CA TRP A 35 1.97 -3.13 4.58
C TRP A 35 1.82 -3.92 5.89
N GLY A 36 0.71 -3.71 6.60
CA GLY A 36 0.41 -4.31 7.91
C GLY A 36 1.59 -4.29 8.90
N THR A 37 1.83 -5.44 9.51
CA THR A 37 2.86 -5.65 10.54
C THR A 37 4.29 -5.54 10.02
N GLU A 38 4.53 -5.61 8.69
CA GLU A 38 5.89 -5.48 8.13
C GLU A 38 6.49 -4.10 8.41
N MET A 39 5.68 -3.08 8.73
CA MET A 39 6.22 -1.77 9.13
C MET A 39 6.71 -1.67 10.57
N ASP A 40 6.27 -2.55 11.47
CA ASP A 40 6.70 -2.51 12.87
C ASP A 40 8.14 -3.04 13.01
N GLU A 41 8.52 -3.97 12.13
CA GLU A 41 9.83 -4.64 12.16
C GLU A 41 10.85 -4.05 11.17
N VAL A 42 10.41 -3.28 10.17
CA VAL A 42 11.30 -2.76 9.12
C VAL A 42 11.90 -1.40 9.54
N VAL A 43 13.19 -1.44 9.91
CA VAL A 43 14.03 -0.25 10.02
C VAL A 43 14.38 0.22 8.60
N VAL A 44 13.56 1.12 8.05
CA VAL A 44 13.82 1.71 6.72
C VAL A 44 15.12 2.49 6.77
N GLN A 45 16.13 2.03 6.03
CA GLN A 45 17.41 2.72 5.97
C GLN A 45 17.28 3.99 5.10
N PRO A 46 17.96 5.09 5.46
CA PRO A 46 17.98 6.29 4.64
C PRO A 46 18.61 5.98 3.27
N GLY A 47 17.78 6.03 2.22
CA GLY A 47 18.17 5.71 0.85
C GLY A 47 17.43 4.53 0.23
N GLU A 48 16.72 3.73 1.05
CA GLU A 48 15.93 2.61 0.58
C GLU A 48 14.62 3.07 -0.07
N ARG A 49 14.24 2.48 -1.21
CA ARG A 49 13.00 2.82 -1.94
C ARG A 49 11.82 2.04 -1.35
N CYS A 50 11.53 2.29 -0.07
CA CYS A 50 10.39 1.70 0.61
C CYS A 50 9.14 2.56 0.41
N HIS A 51 8.02 1.90 0.13
CA HIS A 51 6.71 2.53 0.03
C HIS A 51 5.74 1.89 0.98
N VAL A 52 4.68 2.61 1.34
CA VAL A 52 3.60 2.20 2.22
C VAL A 52 2.36 2.00 1.36
N PHE A 53 1.66 0.89 1.57
CA PHE A 53 0.40 0.61 0.91
C PHE A 53 -0.79 1.02 1.77
N THR A 54 -1.55 2.02 1.30
CA THR A 54 -2.76 2.50 1.96
C THR A 54 -3.94 2.52 1.00
N TYR A 55 -5.15 2.54 1.55
CA TYR A 55 -6.39 2.77 0.81
C TYR A 55 -7.15 3.97 1.40
N GLU A 56 -7.95 4.61 0.56
CA GLU A 56 -8.88 5.66 0.99
C GLU A 56 -10.19 4.98 1.38
N ASP A 57 -10.64 5.17 2.62
CA ASP A 57 -11.94 4.69 3.06
C ASP A 57 -13.07 5.62 2.55
N ASP A 58 -14.33 5.32 2.90
CA ASP A 58 -15.46 6.15 2.44
C ASP A 58 -15.51 7.52 3.14
N GLY A 59 -14.81 7.67 4.27
CA GLY A 59 -14.61 8.95 4.97
C GLY A 59 -13.52 9.83 4.35
N GLY A 60 -12.71 9.28 3.43
CA GLY A 60 -11.57 9.97 2.83
C GLY A 60 -10.28 9.85 3.63
N ASP A 61 -10.28 9.02 4.68
CA ASP A 61 -9.10 8.78 5.51
C ASP A 61 -8.21 7.70 4.86
N LEU A 62 -6.88 7.86 5.01
CA LEU A 62 -5.91 6.89 4.54
C LEU A 62 -5.70 5.81 5.59
N VAL A 63 -6.19 4.61 5.28
CA VAL A 63 -6.06 3.43 6.14
C VAL A 63 -4.98 2.51 5.59
N MET A 64 -4.20 1.91 6.47
CA MET A 64 -3.14 0.98 6.09
C MET A 64 -3.71 -0.36 5.64
N ILE A 65 -3.13 -0.91 4.58
CA ILE A 65 -3.50 -2.26 4.14
C ILE A 65 -2.90 -3.28 5.11
N GLY A 66 -3.72 -4.24 5.54
CA GLY A 66 -3.33 -5.31 6.47
C GLY A 66 -3.99 -5.21 7.85
N ASP A 67 -4.58 -4.06 8.22
CA ASP A 67 -5.30 -3.91 9.50
C ASP A 67 -6.64 -4.66 9.51
N VAL A 68 -7.28 -4.77 8.35
CA VAL A 68 -8.55 -5.50 8.17
C VAL A 68 -8.23 -6.87 7.55
N PRO A 69 -8.83 -7.98 8.02
CA PRO A 69 -8.69 -9.29 7.37
C PRO A 69 -9.06 -9.24 5.88
N TRP A 70 -8.36 -9.99 5.04
CA TRP A 70 -8.57 -9.98 3.58
C TRP A 70 -10.03 -10.24 3.18
N ASP A 71 -10.69 -11.20 3.83
CA ASP A 71 -12.10 -11.54 3.57
C ASP A 71 -13.09 -10.43 3.93
N LEU A 72 -12.67 -9.49 4.78
CA LEU A 72 -13.46 -8.33 5.21
C LEU A 72 -13.00 -7.04 4.52
N PHE A 73 -12.07 -7.12 3.58
CA PHE A 73 -11.54 -5.94 2.91
C PHE A 73 -12.66 -5.26 2.11
N PRO A 74 -12.97 -3.98 2.40
CA PRO A 74 -14.07 -3.31 1.74
C PRO A 74 -13.75 -3.07 0.26
N PRO A 75 -14.77 -2.89 -0.59
CA PRO A 75 -14.55 -2.40 -1.95
C PRO A 75 -14.04 -0.96 -1.90
N VAL A 76 -12.72 -0.78 -2.04
CA VAL A 76 -12.07 0.53 -2.03
C VAL A 76 -12.10 1.18 -3.42
N LYS A 77 -12.31 2.49 -3.46
CA LYS A 77 -12.33 3.27 -4.72
C LYS A 77 -10.93 3.68 -5.14
N ARG A 78 -10.01 3.84 -4.20
CA ARG A 78 -8.65 4.35 -4.41
C ARG A 78 -7.64 3.62 -3.53
N LEU A 79 -6.56 3.22 -4.17
CA LEU A 79 -5.36 2.68 -3.53
C LEU A 79 -4.22 3.66 -3.71
N LYS A 80 -3.32 3.72 -2.73
CA LYS A 80 -2.20 4.64 -2.72
C LYS A 80 -0.94 3.94 -2.25
N ILE A 81 0.14 4.17 -3.00
CA ILE A 81 1.49 3.72 -2.65
C ILE A 81 2.28 5.00 -2.34
N THR A 82 2.65 5.20 -1.09
CA THR A 82 3.30 6.44 -0.61
C THR A 82 4.72 6.13 -0.17
N ARG A 83 5.70 6.92 -0.58
CA ARG A 83 7.09 6.68 -0.16
C ARG A 83 7.26 6.94 1.35
N VAL A 84 8.00 6.08 2.04
CA VAL A 84 8.14 6.11 3.50
C VAL A 84 8.77 7.42 4.00
N ASP A 85 9.74 7.97 3.26
CA ASP A 85 10.39 9.26 3.57
C ASP A 85 9.39 10.41 3.75
N THR A 86 8.25 10.36 3.06
CA THR A 86 7.20 11.36 3.21
C THR A 86 6.15 10.99 4.25
N PHE A 87 6.10 9.73 4.66
CA PHE A 87 5.22 9.27 5.74
C PHE A 87 5.79 9.58 7.13
N THR A 88 7.11 9.70 7.27
CA THR A 88 7.79 10.00 8.55
C THR A 88 7.99 11.49 8.84
N THR A 89 7.54 12.39 7.96
CA THR A 89 7.61 13.84 8.21
C THR A 89 6.31 14.31 8.86
N PHE A 90 6.18 14.12 10.18
CA PHE A 90 5.18 14.77 11.02
C PHE A 90 5.88 15.47 12.20
#